data_AF-A0AAJ6FQG5-F1
#
_entry.id   AF-A0AAJ6FQG5-F1
#
_cell.length_a   1.000
_cell.length_b   1.000
_cell.length_c   1.000
_cell.angle_alpha   90.00
_cell.angle_beta   90.00
_cell.angle_gamma   90.00
#
_symmetry.space_group_name_H-M   'P 1'
#
loop_
_entity.id
_entity.type
_entity.pdbx_description
1 polymer ?
#
loop_
_entity_poly.entity_id
_entity_poly.type
_entity_poly.pdbx_seq_one_letter_code
_entity_poly.pdbx_strand_id
1 'polypeptide(L)'
;MRAGEQRVKVHYVDVYGTETDLSAGKELTAQMQNFAGAAGSTYTNTLWDYAQAGYKLVQAQPEASTGNFDEDPEVEQNYYVYLTHDTKQVAGQTKTVTQTVEYIYGNGPKQGQPVTQAVVQTYIFTATETLDAVTGEVLAIAWSPAQMTTAITSPRIAGYSADKETMASQSITHTTPDQTLIVKLTNTTTFT
;
A
#
# COMPACT_ATOMS: atom_id res chain seq x y z
N MET A 1 -41.55 -43.32 -11.08
CA MET A 1 -40.57 -43.50 -9.99
C MET A 1 -40.39 -42.13 -9.37
N ARG A 2 -40.40 -41.97 -8.04
CA ARG A 2 -39.98 -40.69 -7.46
C ARG A 2 -38.47 -40.61 -7.66
N ALA A 3 -37.97 -39.46 -8.12
CA ALA A 3 -36.55 -39.24 -8.23
C ALA A 3 -35.89 -39.49 -6.87
N GLY A 4 -34.74 -40.15 -6.88
CA GLY A 4 -33.99 -40.48 -5.69
C GLY A 4 -33.31 -39.25 -5.08
N GLU A 5 -32.20 -39.47 -4.38
CA GLU A 5 -31.31 -38.40 -3.95
C GLU A 5 -30.81 -37.59 -5.16
N GLN A 6 -30.88 -36.26 -5.08
CA GLN A 6 -30.38 -35.31 -6.08
C GLN A 6 -29.16 -34.57 -5.55
N ARG A 7 -28.38 -33.95 -6.45
CA ARG A 7 -27.12 -33.28 -6.14
C ARG A 7 -27.08 -31.87 -6.70
N VAL A 8 -26.58 -30.96 -5.88
CA VAL A 8 -26.26 -29.59 -6.27
C VAL A 8 -24.76 -29.37 -6.18
N LYS A 9 -24.19 -28.73 -7.19
CA LYS A 9 -22.81 -28.26 -7.23
C LYS A 9 -22.78 -26.75 -7.28
N VAL A 10 -21.99 -26.15 -6.41
CA VAL A 10 -21.70 -24.71 -6.44
C VAL A 10 -20.25 -24.51 -6.87
N HIS A 11 -20.09 -23.86 -8.01
CA HIS A 11 -18.82 -23.55 -8.66
C HIS A 11 -18.40 -22.14 -8.30
N TYR A 12 -17.13 -21.97 -7.92
CA TYR A 12 -16.52 -20.67 -7.72
C TYR A 12 -15.62 -20.38 -8.91
N VAL A 13 -15.76 -19.20 -9.51
CA VAL A 13 -15.02 -18.80 -10.70
C VAL A 13 -14.29 -17.50 -10.41
N ASP A 14 -12.98 -17.54 -10.54
CA ASP A 14 -12.10 -16.38 -10.48
C ASP A 14 -12.12 -15.66 -11.82
N VAL A 15 -12.66 -14.45 -11.83
CA VAL A 15 -12.79 -13.58 -13.01
C VAL A 15 -11.84 -12.38 -12.93
N TYR A 16 -10.78 -12.44 -12.12
CA TYR A 16 -9.81 -11.35 -12.04
C TYR A 16 -9.21 -11.02 -13.41
N GLY A 17 -9.37 -9.76 -13.85
CA GLY A 17 -8.95 -9.29 -15.18
C GLY A 17 -9.89 -9.65 -16.34
N THR A 18 -11.01 -10.33 -16.05
CA THR A 18 -12.04 -10.75 -17.02
C THR A 18 -13.45 -10.44 -16.52
N GLU A 19 -13.62 -9.46 -15.62
CA GLU A 19 -14.86 -9.19 -14.92
C GLU A 19 -16.05 -8.85 -15.84
N THR A 20 -15.78 -8.38 -17.06
CA THR A 20 -16.79 -8.08 -18.08
C THR A 20 -17.22 -9.29 -18.91
N ASP A 21 -16.46 -10.38 -18.86
CA ASP A 21 -16.76 -11.65 -19.53
C ASP A 21 -16.53 -12.81 -18.54
N LEU A 22 -17.57 -13.08 -17.74
CA LEU A 22 -17.53 -14.11 -16.71
C LEU A 22 -17.27 -15.52 -17.26
N SER A 23 -17.46 -15.75 -18.56
CA SER A 23 -17.20 -17.06 -19.19
C SER A 23 -15.71 -17.33 -19.42
N ALA A 24 -14.88 -16.29 -19.40
CA ALA A 24 -13.43 -16.38 -19.52
C ALA A 24 -12.73 -16.63 -18.18
N GLY A 25 -13.48 -16.65 -17.07
CA GLY A 25 -12.96 -16.87 -15.74
C GLY A 25 -12.38 -18.28 -15.53
N LYS A 26 -11.53 -18.41 -14.51
CA LYS A 26 -10.90 -19.66 -14.11
C LYS A 26 -11.66 -20.28 -12.95
N GLU A 27 -12.09 -21.53 -13.11
CA GLU A 27 -12.76 -22.25 -12.03
C GLU A 27 -11.81 -22.59 -10.87
N LEU A 28 -12.25 -22.28 -9.65
CA LEU A 28 -11.60 -22.63 -8.39
C LEU A 28 -12.09 -24.00 -7.92
N THR A 29 -11.67 -25.06 -8.63
CA THR A 29 -12.17 -26.43 -8.41
C THR A 29 -11.98 -26.95 -6.97
N ALA A 30 -10.94 -26.47 -6.26
CA ALA A 30 -10.70 -26.81 -4.86
C ALA A 30 -11.76 -26.26 -3.88
N GLN A 31 -12.51 -25.23 -4.29
CA GLN A 31 -13.56 -24.60 -3.48
C GLN A 31 -14.97 -25.03 -3.89
N MET A 32 -15.10 -25.90 -4.89
CA MET A 32 -16.39 -26.41 -5.33
C MET A 32 -17.11 -27.11 -4.17
N GLN A 33 -18.36 -26.72 -3.92
CA GLN A 33 -19.20 -27.35 -2.91
C GLN A 33 -20.15 -28.32 -3.60
N ASN A 34 -20.32 -29.51 -3.00
CA ASN A 34 -21.25 -30.54 -3.48
C ASN A 34 -22.07 -31.04 -2.30
N PHE A 35 -23.38 -30.96 -2.43
CA PHE A 35 -24.32 -31.45 -1.43
C PHE A 35 -25.51 -32.12 -2.09
N ALA A 36 -26.12 -33.05 -1.34
CA ALA A 36 -27.19 -33.90 -1.82
C ALA A 36 -28.41 -33.85 -0.90
N GLY A 37 -29.57 -34.18 -1.44
CA GLY A 37 -30.80 -34.25 -0.68
C GLY A 37 -31.93 -34.90 -1.45
N ALA A 38 -33.06 -35.09 -0.77
CA ALA A 38 -34.23 -35.71 -1.39
C ALA A 38 -34.83 -34.80 -2.47
N ALA A 39 -35.22 -35.38 -3.60
CA ALA A 39 -35.91 -34.70 -4.69
C ALA A 39 -37.06 -33.80 -4.19
N GLY A 40 -37.15 -32.58 -4.73
CA GLY A 40 -38.13 -31.56 -4.38
C GLY A 40 -37.91 -30.86 -3.02
N SER A 41 -37.00 -31.34 -2.17
CA SER A 41 -36.74 -30.73 -0.86
C SER A 41 -35.98 -29.41 -1.00
N THR A 42 -36.21 -28.49 -0.06
CA THR A 42 -35.43 -27.25 0.02
C THR A 42 -34.04 -27.50 0.59
N TYR A 43 -33.06 -26.72 0.16
CA TYR A 43 -31.73 -26.67 0.76
C TYR A 43 -31.32 -25.23 1.09
N THR A 44 -30.40 -25.13 2.04
CA THR A 44 -29.62 -23.93 2.32
C THR A 44 -28.14 -24.30 2.25
N ASN A 45 -27.34 -23.42 1.66
CA ASN A 45 -25.89 -23.55 1.54
C ASN A 45 -25.22 -22.27 2.06
N THR A 46 -24.21 -22.44 2.90
CA THR A 46 -23.32 -21.35 3.27
C THR A 46 -22.16 -21.36 2.29
N LEU A 47 -22.01 -20.26 1.56
CA LEU A 47 -20.91 -20.10 0.61
C LEU A 47 -19.56 -20.19 1.34
N TRP A 48 -18.55 -20.65 0.62
CA TRP A 48 -17.16 -20.59 1.06
C TRP A 48 -16.81 -19.14 1.46
N ASP A 49 -16.02 -18.99 2.52
CA ASP A 49 -15.53 -17.69 2.99
C ASP A 49 -14.44 -17.15 2.06
N TYR A 50 -14.85 -16.78 0.85
CA TYR A 50 -13.99 -16.24 -0.18
C TYR A 50 -13.32 -14.92 0.25
N ALA A 51 -13.97 -14.15 1.14
CA ALA A 51 -13.43 -12.92 1.68
C ALA A 51 -12.17 -13.19 2.53
N GLN A 52 -12.19 -14.24 3.36
CA GLN A 52 -11.00 -14.66 4.11
C GLN A 52 -9.85 -15.11 3.19
N ALA A 53 -10.17 -15.62 2.01
CA ALA A 53 -9.18 -16.00 1.00
C ALA A 53 -8.73 -14.85 0.09
N GLY A 54 -9.20 -13.62 0.34
CA GLY A 54 -8.78 -12.43 -0.41
C GLY A 54 -9.60 -12.15 -1.68
N TYR A 55 -10.78 -12.74 -1.83
CA TYR A 55 -11.68 -12.48 -2.96
C TYR A 55 -12.82 -11.53 -2.58
N LYS A 56 -13.37 -10.87 -3.61
CA LYS A 56 -14.61 -10.08 -3.58
C LYS A 56 -15.66 -10.67 -4.50
N LEU A 57 -16.92 -10.59 -4.10
CA LEU A 57 -18.04 -11.04 -4.92
C LEU A 57 -18.25 -10.10 -6.10
N VAL A 58 -18.30 -10.68 -7.30
CA VAL A 58 -18.74 -9.99 -8.52
C VAL A 58 -20.22 -10.30 -8.76
N GLN A 59 -20.57 -11.58 -8.81
CA GLN A 59 -21.94 -12.03 -9.06
C GLN A 59 -22.15 -13.42 -8.46
N ALA A 60 -23.32 -13.70 -7.90
CA ALA A 60 -23.71 -15.05 -7.50
C ALA A 60 -25.11 -15.36 -8.00
N GLN A 61 -25.31 -16.58 -8.50
CA GLN A 61 -26.66 -17.11 -8.69
C GLN A 61 -27.33 -17.34 -7.32
N PRO A 62 -28.58 -16.89 -7.09
CA PRO A 62 -29.27 -17.04 -5.81
C PRO A 62 -29.31 -18.49 -5.30
N GLU A 63 -29.44 -19.44 -6.23
CA GLU A 63 -29.51 -20.87 -5.99
C GLU A 63 -28.21 -21.44 -5.41
N ALA A 64 -27.08 -20.74 -5.55
CA ALA A 64 -25.84 -21.13 -4.88
C ALA A 64 -25.98 -21.11 -3.34
N SER A 65 -26.94 -20.36 -2.79
CA SER A 65 -27.17 -20.25 -1.34
C SER A 65 -28.47 -20.92 -0.88
N THR A 66 -29.51 -20.96 -1.71
CA THR A 66 -30.78 -21.58 -1.33
C THR A 66 -31.60 -21.94 -2.54
N GLY A 67 -32.30 -23.07 -2.48
CA GLY A 67 -33.17 -23.50 -3.56
C GLY A 67 -33.86 -24.82 -3.23
N ASN A 68 -34.30 -25.51 -4.27
CA ASN A 68 -34.87 -26.84 -4.18
C ASN A 68 -34.02 -27.82 -4.98
N PHE A 69 -33.86 -29.03 -4.46
CA PHE A 69 -33.42 -30.15 -5.28
C PHE A 69 -34.46 -30.40 -6.36
N ASP A 70 -34.02 -30.66 -7.59
CA ASP A 70 -34.93 -31.01 -8.67
C ASP A 70 -35.53 -32.41 -8.46
N GLU A 71 -36.22 -32.92 -9.48
CA GLU A 71 -36.71 -34.30 -9.50
C GLU A 71 -36.18 -35.06 -10.73
N ASP A 72 -35.00 -34.68 -11.24
CA ASP A 72 -34.42 -35.26 -12.45
C ASP A 72 -33.03 -35.86 -12.19
N PRO A 73 -32.93 -37.19 -11.97
CA PRO A 73 -31.67 -37.83 -11.66
C PRO A 73 -30.67 -37.85 -12.83
N GLU A 74 -31.08 -37.45 -14.04
CA GLU A 74 -30.20 -37.38 -15.21
C GLU A 74 -29.55 -36.00 -15.38
N VAL A 75 -29.99 -34.99 -14.62
CA VAL A 75 -29.53 -33.61 -14.75
C VAL A 75 -28.78 -33.18 -13.49
N GLU A 76 -27.58 -32.61 -13.68
CA GLU A 76 -26.84 -32.02 -12.57
C GLU A 76 -27.26 -30.56 -12.34
N GLN A 77 -27.59 -30.21 -11.10
CA GLN A 77 -27.86 -28.83 -10.71
C GLN A 77 -26.53 -28.12 -10.43
N ASN A 78 -26.13 -27.22 -11.33
CA ASN A 78 -24.88 -26.47 -11.23
C ASN A 78 -25.18 -24.98 -11.06
N TYR A 79 -24.61 -24.36 -10.03
CA TYR A 79 -24.74 -22.93 -9.75
C TYR A 79 -23.38 -22.26 -9.62
N TYR A 80 -23.28 -21.00 -10.00
CA TYR A 80 -22.02 -20.28 -10.13
C TYR A 80 -21.94 -19.04 -9.24
N VAL A 81 -20.78 -18.88 -8.62
CA VAL A 81 -20.35 -17.71 -7.86
C VAL A 81 -19.08 -17.16 -8.50
N TYR A 82 -19.17 -15.95 -9.03
CA TYR A 82 -18.08 -15.25 -9.70
C TYR A 82 -17.42 -14.28 -8.73
N LEU A 83 -16.11 -14.37 -8.63
CA LEU A 83 -15.28 -13.64 -7.67
C LEU A 83 -14.15 -12.92 -8.41
N THR A 84 -13.76 -11.75 -7.94
CA THR A 84 -12.52 -11.07 -8.34
C THR A 84 -11.61 -10.93 -7.13
N HIS A 85 -10.35 -10.55 -7.33
CA HIS A 85 -9.43 -10.35 -6.22
C HIS A 85 -9.79 -9.08 -5.44
N ASP A 86 -9.67 -9.18 -4.11
CA ASP A 86 -9.59 -8.02 -3.25
C ASP A 86 -8.17 -7.45 -3.24
N THR A 87 -8.01 -6.29 -2.63
CA THR A 87 -6.75 -5.62 -2.36
C THR A 87 -6.60 -5.43 -0.88
N LYS A 88 -5.35 -5.50 -0.39
CA LYS A 88 -5.00 -5.18 1.01
C LYS A 88 -3.88 -4.17 1.04
N GLN A 89 -3.94 -3.25 1.99
CA GLN A 89 -2.87 -2.28 2.22
C GLN A 89 -1.96 -2.75 3.36
N VAL A 90 -0.65 -2.63 3.15
CA VAL A 90 0.37 -2.94 4.16
C VAL A 90 1.40 -1.81 4.25
N ALA A 91 2.08 -1.72 5.39
CA ALA A 91 3.21 -0.81 5.55
C ALA A 91 4.34 -1.23 4.61
N GLY A 92 4.84 -0.28 3.81
CA GLY A 92 5.97 -0.45 2.91
C GLY A 92 7.28 0.07 3.52
N GLN A 93 8.22 0.40 2.64
CA GLN A 93 9.52 0.93 3.04
C GLN A 93 9.44 2.29 3.75
N THR A 94 10.47 2.57 4.54
CA THR A 94 10.71 3.89 5.14
C THR A 94 11.99 4.49 4.56
N LYS A 95 11.97 5.79 4.25
CA LYS A 95 13.14 6.56 3.82
C LYS A 95 13.32 7.77 4.70
N THR A 96 14.58 8.08 5.00
CA THR A 96 14.95 9.27 5.77
C THR A 96 15.72 10.21 4.86
N VAL A 97 15.32 11.48 4.86
CA VAL A 97 16.08 12.57 4.24
C VAL A 97 16.70 13.40 5.35
N THR A 98 18.00 13.64 5.25
CA THR A 98 18.77 14.40 6.24
C THR A 98 19.17 15.76 5.69
N GLN A 99 19.00 16.80 6.48
CA GLN A 99 19.53 18.14 6.22
C GLN A 99 20.55 18.48 7.29
N THR A 100 21.79 18.71 6.87
CA THR A 100 22.93 19.08 7.72
C THR A 100 23.37 20.50 7.40
N VAL A 101 23.50 21.35 8.41
CA VAL A 101 24.08 22.70 8.28
C VAL A 101 25.38 22.77 9.05
N GLU A 102 26.48 22.97 8.33
CA GLU A 102 27.82 23.13 8.87
C GLU A 102 28.21 24.61 8.92
N TYR A 103 28.79 25.02 10.04
CA TYR A 103 29.26 26.38 10.25
C TYR A 103 30.77 26.39 10.27
N ILE A 104 31.39 27.07 9.31
CA ILE A 104 32.86 27.13 9.18
C ILE A 104 33.36 28.57 9.20
N TYR A 105 34.61 28.77 9.63
CA TYR A 105 35.25 30.07 9.51
C TYR A 105 35.51 30.39 8.03
N GLY A 106 35.00 31.53 7.57
CA GLY A 106 35.15 32.00 6.19
C GLY A 106 36.51 32.63 5.89
N ASN A 107 37.19 33.15 6.92
CA ASN A 107 38.47 33.85 6.81
C ASN A 107 39.37 33.65 8.06
N GLY A 108 40.61 34.14 7.97
CA GLY A 108 41.58 34.14 9.06
C GLY A 108 42.29 32.80 9.30
N PRO A 109 43.08 32.67 10.38
CA PRO A 109 43.92 31.49 10.62
C PRO A 109 43.15 30.17 10.80
N LYS A 110 41.86 30.24 11.12
CA LYS A 110 40.98 29.08 11.30
C LYS A 110 40.10 28.80 10.07
N GLN A 111 40.33 29.46 8.94
CA GLN A 111 39.51 29.32 7.74
C GLN A 111 39.29 27.83 7.38
N GLY A 112 38.04 27.48 7.06
CA GLY A 112 37.64 26.11 6.73
C GLY A 112 37.39 25.21 7.94
N GLN A 113 37.79 25.62 9.14
CA GLN A 113 37.53 24.84 10.36
C GLN A 113 36.09 25.06 10.87
N PRO A 114 35.48 24.05 11.51
CA PRO A 114 34.19 24.19 12.18
C PRO A 114 34.22 25.28 13.25
N VAL A 115 33.16 26.08 13.28
CA VAL A 115 32.94 27.13 14.28
C VAL A 115 32.13 26.57 15.46
N THR A 116 31.16 25.71 15.17
CA THR A 116 30.30 25.02 16.13
C THR A 116 29.91 23.66 15.57
N GLN A 117 29.22 22.85 16.37
CA GLN A 117 28.63 21.59 15.90
C GLN A 117 27.60 21.86 14.79
N ALA A 118 27.55 20.97 13.80
CA ALA A 118 26.57 21.01 12.74
C ALA A 118 25.15 20.82 13.29
N VAL A 119 24.18 21.49 12.69
CA VAL A 119 22.75 21.25 12.94
C VAL A 119 22.28 20.17 11.99
N VAL A 120 21.69 19.10 12.52
CA VAL A 120 21.17 17.97 11.73
C VAL A 120 19.66 17.85 11.96
N GLN A 121 18.90 17.78 10.86
CA GLN A 121 17.46 17.55 10.87
C GLN A 121 17.13 16.34 10.00
N THR A 122 16.16 15.54 10.44
CA THR A 122 15.74 14.33 9.74
C THR A 122 14.26 14.39 9.42
N TYR A 123 13.91 13.90 8.24
CA TYR A 123 12.55 13.89 7.71
C TYR A 123 12.23 12.49 7.22
N ILE A 124 11.21 11.87 7.81
CA ILE A 124 10.87 10.46 7.58
C ILE A 124 9.70 10.37 6.62
N PHE A 125 9.87 9.62 5.55
CA PHE A 125 8.83 9.29 4.58
C PHE A 125 8.53 7.80 4.65
N THR A 126 7.24 7.44 4.66
CA THR A 126 6.78 6.05 4.73
C THR A 126 5.99 5.70 3.47
N ALA A 127 6.18 4.51 2.93
CA ALA A 127 5.38 3.96 1.86
C ALA A 127 4.24 3.11 2.41
N THR A 128 3.13 3.07 1.68
CA THR A 128 2.05 2.08 1.81
C THR A 128 2.00 1.29 0.52
N GLU A 129 2.03 -0.03 0.62
CA GLU A 129 1.91 -0.94 -0.53
C GLU A 129 0.49 -1.48 -0.60
N THR A 130 -0.13 -1.38 -1.77
CA THR A 130 -1.39 -2.04 -2.08
C THR A 130 -1.06 -3.37 -2.75
N LEU A 131 -1.44 -4.46 -2.11
CA LEU A 131 -1.22 -5.82 -2.59
C LEU A 131 -2.51 -6.43 -3.13
N ASP A 132 -2.37 -7.31 -4.10
CA ASP A 132 -3.38 -8.30 -4.45
C ASP A 132 -3.58 -9.22 -3.24
N ALA A 133 -4.83 -9.39 -2.78
CA ALA A 133 -5.11 -10.14 -1.57
C ALA A 133 -4.99 -11.67 -1.76
N VAL A 134 -5.11 -12.17 -3.00
CA VAL A 134 -5.01 -13.58 -3.36
C VAL A 134 -3.56 -13.96 -3.67
N THR A 135 -2.90 -13.22 -4.57
CA THR A 135 -1.54 -13.55 -5.04
C THR A 135 -0.45 -12.98 -4.15
N GLY A 136 -0.74 -11.88 -3.43
CA GLY A 136 0.25 -11.13 -2.64
C GLY A 136 1.14 -10.21 -3.47
N GLU A 137 0.91 -10.08 -4.78
CA GLU A 137 1.67 -9.18 -5.65
C GLU A 137 1.47 -7.71 -5.30
N VAL A 138 2.52 -6.89 -5.42
CA VAL A 138 2.42 -5.44 -5.21
C VAL A 138 1.79 -4.79 -6.44
N LEU A 139 0.59 -4.25 -6.27
CA LEU A 139 -0.15 -3.54 -7.32
C LEU A 139 0.21 -2.06 -7.37
N ALA A 140 0.47 -1.44 -6.22
CA ALA A 140 0.83 -0.03 -6.14
C ALA A 140 1.66 0.30 -4.90
N ILE A 141 2.47 1.36 -4.98
CA ILE A 141 3.21 1.93 -3.85
C ILE A 141 2.89 3.42 -3.76
N ALA A 142 2.38 3.87 -2.62
CA ALA A 142 2.09 5.26 -2.33
C ALA A 142 2.99 5.77 -1.20
N TRP A 143 3.76 6.82 -1.44
CA TRP A 143 4.59 7.47 -0.43
C TRP A 143 3.80 8.53 0.34
N SER A 144 4.20 8.76 1.60
CA SER A 144 3.72 9.89 2.39
C SER A 144 3.94 11.23 1.64
N PRO A 145 3.08 12.24 1.86
CA PRO A 145 3.18 13.53 1.19
C PRO A 145 4.54 14.21 1.36
N ALA A 146 4.81 15.20 0.51
CA ALA A 146 5.96 16.09 0.66
C ALA A 146 5.94 16.79 2.03
N GLN A 147 7.12 17.01 2.58
CA GLN A 147 7.32 17.73 3.83
C GLN A 147 8.03 19.06 3.56
N MET A 148 7.85 20.03 4.46
CA MET A 148 8.62 21.26 4.46
C MET A 148 9.74 21.15 5.48
N THR A 149 10.97 21.47 5.08
CA THR A 149 12.04 21.61 6.06
C THR A 149 11.78 22.80 6.97
N THR A 150 12.28 22.72 8.21
CA THR A 150 12.25 23.89 9.09
C THR A 150 13.34 24.88 8.68
N ALA A 151 13.05 26.17 8.83
CA ALA A 151 14.07 27.19 8.59
C ALA A 151 15.12 27.14 9.72
N ILE A 152 16.41 27.19 9.35
CA ILE A 152 17.52 27.11 10.31
C ILE A 152 18.19 28.47 10.38
N THR A 153 18.17 29.10 11.55
CA THR A 153 18.85 30.38 11.78
C THR A 153 20.31 30.12 12.17
N SER A 154 21.23 30.84 11.54
CA SER A 154 22.66 30.75 11.86
C SER A 154 22.95 31.28 13.27
N PRO A 155 23.87 30.65 14.02
CA PRO A 155 24.22 31.10 15.36
C PRO A 155 24.87 32.48 15.28
N ARG A 156 24.49 33.37 16.21
CA ARG A 156 25.16 34.66 16.36
C ARG A 156 26.46 34.48 17.12
N ILE A 157 27.57 34.88 16.51
CA ILE A 157 28.91 34.77 17.09
C ILE A 157 29.53 36.16 17.10
N ALA A 158 29.93 36.63 18.28
CA ALA A 158 30.47 37.98 18.45
C ALA A 158 31.69 38.20 17.54
N GLY A 159 31.69 39.30 16.78
CA GLY A 159 32.76 39.65 15.84
C GLY A 159 32.72 38.90 14.50
N TYR A 160 31.68 38.11 14.23
CA TYR A 160 31.50 37.39 12.97
C TYR A 160 30.11 37.64 12.36
N SER A 161 30.05 37.67 11.02
CA SER A 161 28.80 37.68 10.24
C SER A 161 28.68 36.41 9.43
N ALA A 162 27.50 35.79 9.41
CA ALA A 162 27.24 34.65 8.54
C ALA A 162 26.99 35.13 7.10
N ASP A 163 27.48 34.38 6.11
CA ASP A 163 27.14 34.62 4.70
C ASP A 163 25.66 34.36 4.41
N LYS A 164 25.04 33.50 5.22
CA LYS A 164 23.61 33.23 5.21
C LYS A 164 23.09 33.23 6.65
N GLU A 165 22.28 34.22 6.99
CA GLU A 165 21.70 34.37 8.34
C GLU A 165 20.61 33.33 8.61
N THR A 166 19.89 32.86 7.58
CA THR A 166 18.82 31.87 7.71
C THR A 166 18.70 31.01 6.47
N MET A 167 18.59 29.70 6.67
CA MET A 167 18.31 28.70 5.66
C MET A 167 16.79 28.63 5.55
N ALA A 168 16.24 29.02 4.40
CA ALA A 168 14.80 29.01 4.19
C ALA A 168 14.25 27.57 4.19
N SER A 169 12.98 27.43 4.56
CA SER A 169 12.24 26.18 4.41
C SER A 169 12.15 25.79 2.94
N GLN A 170 12.29 24.51 2.64
CA GLN A 170 12.14 23.96 1.30
C GLN A 170 11.24 22.74 1.30
N SER A 171 10.54 22.52 0.20
CA SER A 171 9.75 21.30 0.00
C SER A 171 10.69 20.13 -0.32
N ILE A 172 10.46 19.00 0.34
CA ILE A 172 11.22 17.77 0.18
C ILE A 172 10.29 16.56 0.07
N THR A 173 10.75 15.54 -0.64
CA THR A 173 10.05 14.28 -0.87
C THR A 173 10.97 13.12 -0.50
N HIS A 174 10.43 11.90 -0.49
CA HIS A 174 11.20 10.66 -0.30
C HIS A 174 12.30 10.41 -1.36
N THR A 175 12.32 11.17 -2.46
CA THR A 175 13.37 11.11 -3.50
C THR A 175 14.40 12.22 -3.38
N THR A 176 14.19 13.17 -2.46
CA THR A 176 15.17 14.23 -2.20
C THR A 176 16.41 13.61 -1.59
N PRO A 177 17.62 13.84 -2.17
CA PRO A 177 18.85 13.35 -1.56
C PRO A 177 19.13 14.09 -0.25
N ASP A 178 20.00 13.51 0.58
CA ASP A 178 20.53 14.20 1.76
C ASP A 178 21.24 15.49 1.34
N GLN A 179 21.15 16.50 2.20
CA GLN A 179 21.65 17.85 1.93
C GLN A 179 22.66 18.26 2.98
N THR A 180 23.78 18.81 2.51
CA THR A 180 24.76 19.48 3.36
C THR A 180 24.88 20.93 2.91
N LEU A 181 24.58 21.85 3.82
CA LEU A 181 24.66 23.29 3.61
C LEU A 181 25.81 23.83 4.45
N ILE A 182 26.72 24.57 3.81
CA ILE A 182 27.83 25.22 4.50
C ILE A 182 27.54 26.71 4.65
N VAL A 183 27.60 27.20 5.88
CA VAL A 183 27.53 28.60 6.27
C VAL A 183 28.92 29.07 6.68
N LYS A 184 29.39 30.15 6.06
CA LYS A 184 30.70 30.74 6.33
C LYS A 184 30.54 31.95 7.24
N LEU A 185 31.22 31.92 8.38
CA LEU A 185 31.30 33.05 9.31
C LEU A 185 32.57 33.85 9.06
N THR A 186 32.39 35.12 8.66
CA THR A 186 33.49 36.03 8.33
C THR A 186 33.72 37.00 9.47
N ASN A 187 34.96 37.11 9.96
CA ASN A 187 35.31 38.07 11.00
C ASN A 187 35.09 39.50 10.48
N THR A 188 34.36 40.31 11.23
CA THR A 188 33.97 41.69 10.87
C THR A 188 34.93 42.76 11.39
N THR A 189 35.99 42.36 12.09
CA THR A 189 36.98 43.28 12.64
C THR A 189 37.97 43.66 11.54
N THR A 190 37.81 44.85 10.95
CA THR A 190 38.85 45.48 10.15
C THR A 190 40.04 45.80 11.05
N PHE A 191 41.20 45.20 10.77
CA PHE A 191 42.45 45.71 11.30
C PHE A 191 42.74 47.03 10.56
N THR A 192 42.42 48.15 11.20
CA THR A 192 42.91 49.49 10.82
C THR A 192 44.27 49.75 11.45
#